data_AF-A0A080M145-F1
#
_entry.id   AF-A0A080M145-F1
#
_cell.length_a   1.000
_cell.length_b   1.000
_cell.length_c   1.000
_cell.angle_alpha   90.00
_cell.angle_beta   90.00
_cell.angle_gamma   90.00
#
_symmetry.space_group_name_H-M   'P 1'
#
loop_
_entity.id
_entity.type
_entity.pdbx_description
1 polymer ?
#
loop_
_entity_poly.entity_id
_entity_poly.type
_entity_poly.pdbx_seq_one_letter_code
_entity_poly.pdbx_strand_id
1 'polypeptide(L)'
;MRGFTLIELITVLILVGILAIVAWPRFLDRNVFESRGFYDETKSLLRYAQKTAVAQRRTVCVTLGATGVGLTIAAAANSNVCDTPLALPNPPRGGTGLSSSVAALQFRSLGDTDQASNVTINVAGTAGTMTIDHTTGHVH
;
A
#
# COMPACT_ATOMS: atom_id res chain seq x y z
N MET A 1 -18.41 16.32 -50.32
CA MET A 1 -17.50 15.61 -49.41
C MET A 1 -16.10 16.11 -49.70
N ARG A 2 -15.48 16.88 -48.80
CA ARG A 2 -14.08 17.31 -48.94
C ARG A 2 -13.23 16.19 -48.34
N GLY A 3 -12.53 15.46 -49.20
CA GLY A 3 -11.57 14.44 -48.78
C GLY A 3 -10.28 15.09 -48.29
N PHE A 4 -9.64 14.47 -47.31
CA PHE A 4 -8.29 14.82 -46.88
C PHE A 4 -7.31 14.70 -48.05
N THR A 5 -6.36 15.63 -48.15
CA THR A 5 -5.30 15.51 -49.14
C THR A 5 -4.26 14.47 -48.70
N LEU A 6 -3.55 13.86 -49.65
CA LEU A 6 -2.51 12.86 -49.35
C LEU A 6 -1.43 13.42 -48.42
N ILE A 7 -1.06 14.68 -48.61
CA ILE A 7 -0.07 15.35 -47.76
C ILE A 7 -0.60 15.55 -46.33
N GLU A 8 -1.86 15.92 -46.17
CA GLU A 8 -2.49 16.14 -44.88
C GLU A 8 -2.54 14.83 -44.08
N LEU A 9 -2.88 13.71 -44.73
CA LEU A 9 -2.82 12.38 -44.12
C LEU A 9 -1.40 12.02 -43.64
N ILE A 10 -0.38 12.27 -44.46
CA ILE A 10 1.02 11.98 -44.10
C ILE A 10 1.46 12.83 -42.90
N THR A 11 1.10 14.12 -42.88
CA THR A 11 1.45 14.99 -41.75
C THR A 11 0.78 14.54 -40.44
N VAL A 12 -0.47 14.09 -40.49
CA VAL A 12 -1.16 13.54 -39.32
C VAL A 12 -0.48 12.25 -38.83
N LEU A 13 -0.09 11.36 -39.74
CA LEU A 13 0.61 10.12 -39.38
C LEU A 13 1.96 10.41 -38.69
N ILE A 14 2.72 11.38 -39.18
CA ILE A 14 3.99 11.79 -38.58
C ILE A 14 3.76 12.36 -37.18
N LEU A 15 2.77 13.23 -37.01
CA LEU A 15 2.43 13.81 -35.70
C LEU A 15 1.99 12.73 -34.70
N VAL A 16 1.15 11.79 -35.13
CA VAL A 16 0.72 10.64 -34.30
C VAL A 16 1.93 9.79 -33.92
N GLY A 17 2.87 9.54 -34.84
CA GLY A 17 4.11 8.81 -34.55
C GLY A 17 4.97 9.48 -33.48
N ILE A 18 5.15 10.80 -33.57
CA ILE A 18 5.90 11.57 -32.57
C ILE A 18 5.19 11.54 -31.21
N LEU A 19 3.88 11.76 -31.19
CA LEU A 19 3.09 11.72 -29.96
C LEU A 19 3.08 10.33 -29.32
N ALA A 20 3.06 9.26 -30.12
CA ALA A 20 3.10 7.89 -29.63
C ALA A 20 4.38 7.62 -28.83
N ILE A 21 5.55 8.04 -29.32
CA ILE A 21 6.83 7.80 -28.63
C ILE A 21 6.91 8.56 -27.30
N VAL A 22 6.32 9.76 -27.22
CA VAL A 22 6.41 10.62 -26.03
C VAL A 22 5.32 10.31 -25.00
N ALA A 23 4.09 10.03 -25.44
CA ALA A 23 2.94 9.84 -24.54
C ALA A 23 2.82 8.41 -23.98
N TRP A 24 3.26 7.40 -24.74
CA TRP A 24 3.16 6.00 -24.35
C TRP A 24 3.94 5.63 -23.07
N PRO A 25 5.24 5.96 -22.91
CA PRO A 25 5.98 5.59 -21.70
C PRO A 25 5.33 6.15 -20.43
N ARG A 26 4.86 7.40 -20.48
CA ARG A 26 4.25 8.08 -19.34
C ARG A 26 2.92 7.47 -18.88
N PHE A 27 2.18 6.81 -19.77
CA PHE A 27 0.96 6.08 -19.41
C PHE A 27 1.26 4.77 -18.66
N LEU A 28 2.37 4.10 -19.00
CA LEU A 28 2.84 2.91 -18.27
C LEU A 28 3.41 3.28 -16.90
N ASP A 29 4.12 4.41 -16.82
CA ASP A 29 4.75 4.86 -15.57
C ASP A 29 3.72 5.21 -14.48
N ARG A 30 2.54 5.74 -14.85
CA ARG A 30 1.50 6.13 -13.88
C ARG A 30 1.11 4.98 -12.95
N ASN A 31 0.96 3.77 -13.50
CA ASN A 31 0.58 2.59 -12.71
C ASN A 31 1.69 2.18 -11.72
N VAL A 32 2.96 2.37 -12.10
CA VAL A 32 4.12 2.13 -11.25
C VAL A 32 4.21 3.14 -10.11
N PHE A 33 3.84 4.40 -10.35
CA PHE A 33 3.81 5.42 -9.29
C PHE A 33 2.70 5.17 -8.26
N GLU A 34 1.51 4.75 -8.70
CA GLU A 34 0.41 4.41 -7.79
C GLU A 34 0.74 3.17 -6.96
N SER A 35 1.27 2.10 -7.57
CA SER A 35 1.69 0.89 -6.83
C SER A 35 2.80 1.19 -5.83
N ARG A 36 3.78 2.01 -6.21
CA ARG A 36 4.86 2.43 -5.32
C ARG A 36 4.34 3.32 -4.19
N GLY A 37 3.46 4.27 -4.48
CA GLY A 37 2.82 5.12 -3.48
C GLY A 37 2.04 4.30 -2.47
N PHE A 38 1.28 3.31 -2.93
CA PHE A 38 0.53 2.40 -2.08
C PHE A 38 1.44 1.48 -1.24
N TYR A 39 2.57 1.03 -1.79
CA TYR A 39 3.61 0.29 -1.05
C TYR A 39 4.17 1.14 0.12
N ASP A 40 4.58 2.37 -0.16
CA ASP A 40 5.18 3.26 0.85
C ASP A 40 4.13 3.70 1.90
N GLU A 41 2.88 3.93 1.48
CA GLU A 41 1.75 4.19 2.38
C GLU A 41 1.48 3.01 3.32
N THR A 42 1.34 1.81 2.77
CA THR A 42 1.13 0.56 3.55
C THR A 42 2.21 0.40 4.60
N LYS A 43 3.48 0.55 4.21
CA LYS A 43 4.62 0.47 5.12
C LYS A 43 4.56 1.52 6.23
N SER A 44 4.14 2.75 5.90
CA SER A 44 3.99 3.82 6.88
C SER A 44 2.86 3.53 7.89
N LEU A 45 1.74 2.97 7.43
CA LEU A 45 0.60 2.58 8.27
C LEU A 45 0.98 1.47 9.26
N LEU A 46 1.72 0.46 8.80
CA LEU A 46 2.20 -0.61 9.67
C LEU A 46 3.16 -0.11 10.74
N ARG A 47 4.10 0.78 10.36
CA ARG A 47 5.00 1.44 11.32
C ARG A 47 4.23 2.31 12.32
N TYR A 48 3.19 3.00 11.85
CA TYR A 48 2.32 3.79 12.72
C TYR A 48 1.57 2.89 13.70
N ALA A 49 1.02 1.76 13.24
CA ALA A 49 0.34 0.77 14.08
C ALA A 49 1.26 0.23 15.18
N GLN A 50 2.48 -0.21 14.82
CA GLN A 50 3.48 -0.71 15.77
C GLN A 50 3.84 0.37 16.80
N LYS A 51 4.20 1.58 16.35
CA LYS A 51 4.56 2.69 17.25
C LYS A 51 3.41 3.07 18.16
N THR A 52 2.18 3.05 17.66
CA THR A 52 1.00 3.39 18.45
C THR A 52 0.74 2.33 19.50
N ALA A 53 0.89 1.04 19.18
CA ALA A 53 0.74 -0.04 20.14
C ALA A 53 1.69 0.11 21.34
N VAL A 54 2.96 0.42 21.05
CA VAL A 54 3.99 0.68 22.05
C VAL A 54 3.71 1.96 22.84
N ALA A 55 3.40 3.06 22.16
CA ALA A 55 3.19 4.37 22.80
C ALA A 55 1.96 4.41 23.71
N GLN A 56 0.86 3.78 23.28
CA GLN A 56 -0.39 3.74 24.05
C GLN A 56 -0.46 2.54 25.00
N ARG A 57 0.54 1.65 24.97
CA ARG A 57 0.57 0.38 25.72
C ARG A 57 -0.72 -0.44 25.53
N ARG A 58 -1.23 -0.48 24.30
CA ARG A 58 -2.48 -1.13 23.92
C ARG A 58 -2.29 -1.91 22.62
N THR A 59 -2.99 -3.02 22.47
CA THR A 59 -2.91 -3.85 21.27
C THR A 59 -3.55 -3.13 20.09
N VAL A 60 -2.85 -3.09 18.95
CA VAL A 60 -3.36 -2.56 17.68
C VAL A 60 -3.54 -3.72 16.71
N CYS A 61 -4.78 -3.91 16.26
CA CYS A 61 -5.13 -4.92 15.28
C CYS A 61 -5.03 -4.35 13.87
N VAL A 62 -4.46 -5.16 12.98
CA VAL A 62 -4.22 -4.83 11.59
C VAL A 62 -4.97 -5.85 10.73
N THR A 63 -5.80 -5.37 9.82
CA THR A 63 -6.42 -6.19 8.77
C THR A 63 -5.78 -5.88 7.43
N LEU A 64 -5.38 -6.92 6.72
CA LEU A 64 -4.66 -6.83 5.45
C LEU A 64 -5.59 -7.32 4.35
N GLY A 65 -6.11 -6.38 3.56
CA GLY A 65 -6.97 -6.67 2.41
C GLY A 65 -6.25 -6.35 1.11
N ALA A 66 -6.70 -6.96 0.01
CA ALA A 66 -6.11 -6.75 -1.31
C ALA A 66 -6.07 -5.28 -1.76
N THR A 67 -6.92 -4.44 -1.18
CA THR A 67 -7.07 -3.02 -1.50
C THR A 67 -6.53 -2.05 -0.45
N GLY A 68 -6.05 -2.55 0.70
CA GLY A 68 -5.57 -1.68 1.76
C GLY A 68 -5.40 -2.34 3.12
N VAL A 69 -5.10 -1.50 4.10
CA VAL A 69 -4.85 -1.89 5.49
C VAL A 69 -5.84 -1.20 6.42
N GLY A 70 -6.55 -1.98 7.24
CA GLY A 70 -7.41 -1.46 8.30
C GLY A 70 -6.69 -1.52 9.65
N LEU A 71 -6.83 -0.46 10.46
CA LEU A 71 -6.23 -0.37 11.79
C LEU A 71 -7.31 -0.10 12.85
N THR A 72 -7.35 -0.94 13.87
CA THR A 72 -8.17 -0.75 15.07
C THR A 72 -7.30 -0.93 16.32
N ILE A 73 -7.73 -0.38 17.44
CA ILE A 73 -7.01 -0.47 18.71
C ILE A 73 -7.93 -1.01 19.80
N ALA A 74 -7.36 -1.78 20.72
CA ALA A 74 -8.08 -2.36 21.85
C ALA A 74 -8.51 -1.28 22.83
N ALA A 75 -9.78 -1.22 23.26
CA ALA A 75 -10.32 -0.17 24.12
C ALA A 75 -9.61 -0.04 25.49
N ALA A 76 -9.15 -1.16 26.02
CA ALA A 76 -8.46 -1.26 27.31
C ALA A 76 -7.04 -1.82 27.15
N ALA A 77 -6.18 -1.54 28.14
CA ALA A 77 -4.88 -2.20 28.24
C ALA A 77 -5.06 -3.71 28.46
N ASN A 78 -4.11 -4.51 27.97
CA ASN A 78 -4.11 -5.97 28.08
C ASN A 78 -5.32 -6.68 27.43
N SER A 79 -6.08 -6.00 26.58
CA SER A 79 -7.10 -6.61 25.73
C SER A 79 -6.53 -6.92 24.34
N ASN A 80 -6.94 -8.05 23.76
CA ASN A 80 -6.64 -8.44 22.39
C ASN A 80 -7.80 -8.15 21.42
N VAL A 81 -8.88 -7.55 21.94
CA VAL A 81 -10.08 -7.21 21.17
C VAL A 81 -9.99 -5.73 20.78
N CYS A 82 -9.93 -5.47 19.48
CA CYS A 82 -9.78 -4.13 18.92
C CYS A 82 -11.09 -3.57 18.38
N ASP A 83 -11.91 -3.03 19.29
CA ASP A 83 -13.24 -2.50 18.99
C ASP A 83 -13.25 -1.00 18.66
N THR A 84 -12.12 -0.31 18.82
CA THR A 84 -12.04 1.14 18.58
C THR A 84 -11.27 1.45 17.30
N PRO A 85 -11.80 2.30 16.40
CA PRO A 85 -11.08 2.70 15.20
C PRO A 85 -9.84 3.49 15.60
N LEU A 86 -8.70 3.18 14.97
CA LEU A 86 -7.48 3.93 15.24
C LEU A 86 -7.51 5.27 14.51
N ALA A 87 -7.31 6.36 15.24
CA ALA A 87 -7.18 7.69 14.63
C ALA A 87 -5.93 7.75 13.76
N LEU A 88 -6.12 7.98 12.47
CA LEU A 88 -5.06 8.10 11.48
C LEU A 88 -4.76 9.58 11.23
N PRO A 89 -3.48 9.96 11.07
CA PRO A 89 -3.14 11.34 10.72
C PRO A 89 -3.79 11.79 9.40
N ASN A 90 -3.80 10.89 8.41
CA ASN A 90 -4.38 11.09 7.09
C ASN A 90 -5.22 9.87 6.70
N PRO A 91 -6.31 10.04 5.93
CA PRO A 91 -7.06 8.91 5.40
C PRO A 91 -6.19 8.10 4.43
N PRO A 92 -6.23 6.76 4.51
CA PRO A 92 -5.48 5.91 3.60
C PRO A 92 -6.04 6.04 2.19
N ARG A 93 -5.17 6.26 1.20
CA ARG A 93 -5.55 6.33 -0.22
C ARG A 93 -5.96 4.96 -0.74
N GLY A 94 -5.32 3.91 -0.22
CA GLY A 94 -5.56 2.53 -0.64
C GLY A 94 -4.93 2.25 -2.00
N GLY A 95 -5.22 1.06 -2.52
CA GLY A 95 -4.66 0.60 -3.78
C GLY A 95 -5.23 -0.74 -4.19
N THR A 96 -4.48 -1.50 -4.98
CA THR A 96 -4.83 -2.87 -5.35
C THR A 96 -3.58 -3.75 -5.37
N GLY A 97 -3.78 -5.06 -5.31
CA GLY A 97 -2.70 -6.03 -5.45
C GLY A 97 -1.83 -6.19 -4.19
N LEU A 98 -2.34 -5.78 -3.03
CA LEU A 98 -1.71 -6.16 -1.76
C LEU A 98 -1.90 -7.65 -1.52
N SER A 99 -0.82 -8.37 -1.26
CA SER A 99 -0.86 -9.76 -0.80
C SER A 99 -0.01 -9.89 0.45
N SER A 100 -0.45 -10.71 1.39
CA SER A 100 0.21 -10.91 2.67
C SER A 100 0.23 -12.39 3.00
N SER A 101 1.25 -12.82 3.75
CA SER A 101 1.30 -14.19 4.31
C SER A 101 0.18 -14.47 5.32
N VAL A 102 -0.45 -13.43 5.87
CA VAL A 102 -1.58 -13.51 6.81
C VAL A 102 -2.65 -12.46 6.50
N ALA A 103 -3.92 -12.76 6.79
CA ALA A 103 -5.03 -11.84 6.57
C ALA A 103 -5.16 -10.76 7.66
N ALA A 104 -4.66 -11.04 8.86
CA ALA A 104 -4.67 -10.11 9.99
C ALA A 104 -3.52 -10.42 10.93
N LEU A 105 -3.11 -9.41 11.70
CA LEU A 105 -2.13 -9.53 12.78
C LEU A 105 -2.40 -8.47 13.84
N GLN A 106 -1.79 -8.63 15.01
CA GLN A 106 -1.87 -7.69 16.12
C GLN A 106 -0.46 -7.27 16.53
N PHE A 107 -0.24 -5.96 16.65
CA PHE A 107 0.92 -5.42 17.35
C PHE A 107 0.57 -5.28 18.83
N ARG A 108 1.36 -5.91 19.70
CA ARG A 108 1.14 -5.86 21.15
C ARG A 108 1.88 -4.66 21.77
N SER A 109 1.53 -4.36 23.01
CA SER A 109 2.10 -3.24 23.77
C SER A 109 3.61 -3.36 24.02
N LEU A 110 4.17 -4.56 23.93
CA LEU A 110 5.60 -4.84 24.08
C LEU A 110 6.40 -4.65 22.78
N GLY A 111 5.70 -4.43 21.65
CA GLY A 111 6.30 -4.22 20.33
C GLY A 111 6.32 -5.47 19.44
N ASP A 112 6.13 -6.67 19.99
CA ASP A 112 6.01 -7.93 19.25
C ASP A 112 4.68 -8.05 18.49
N THR A 113 4.56 -9.08 17.65
CA THR A 113 3.31 -9.43 16.98
C THR A 113 2.69 -10.69 17.58
N ASP A 114 1.40 -10.93 17.30
CA ASP A 114 0.72 -12.19 17.64
C ASP A 114 1.07 -13.37 16.72
N GLN A 115 1.96 -13.16 15.75
CA GLN A 115 2.30 -14.14 14.74
C GLN A 115 3.47 -15.02 15.19
N ALA A 116 3.48 -16.29 14.76
CA ALA A 116 4.55 -17.24 15.09
C ALA A 116 5.81 -17.08 14.22
N SER A 117 5.72 -16.33 13.12
CA SER A 117 6.77 -16.14 12.12
C SER A 117 6.66 -14.75 11.50
N ASN A 118 7.74 -14.30 10.86
CA ASN A 118 7.76 -13.01 10.16
C ASN A 118 6.65 -12.93 9.11
N VAL A 119 5.96 -11.79 9.06
CA VAL A 119 4.89 -11.54 8.09
C VAL A 119 5.47 -10.86 6.86
N THR A 120 5.19 -11.39 5.68
CA THR A 120 5.65 -10.81 4.41
C THR A 120 4.47 -10.21 3.67
N ILE A 121 4.62 -8.96 3.21
CA ILE A 121 3.61 -8.22 2.47
C ILE A 121 4.20 -7.72 1.15
N ASN A 122 3.47 -7.95 0.07
CA ASN A 122 3.85 -7.58 -1.29
C ASN A 122 2.76 -6.70 -1.90
N VAL A 123 3.16 -5.84 -2.83
CA VAL A 123 2.24 -5.06 -3.67
C VAL A 123 2.57 -5.38 -5.12
N ALA A 124 1.57 -5.81 -5.89
CA ALA A 124 1.72 -6.11 -7.30
C ALA A 124 2.31 -4.92 -8.07
N GLY A 125 3.26 -5.19 -8.97
CA GLY A 125 3.91 -4.15 -9.76
C GLY A 125 4.97 -3.32 -9.00
N THR A 126 5.37 -3.71 -7.79
CA THR A 126 6.49 -3.10 -7.06
C THR A 126 7.64 -4.10 -6.88
N ALA A 127 8.88 -3.64 -7.10
CA ALA A 127 10.07 -4.41 -6.75
C ALA A 127 10.37 -4.24 -5.26
N GLY A 128 9.99 -5.22 -4.44
CA GLY A 128 10.28 -5.26 -3.01
C GLY A 128 9.21 -5.95 -2.19
N THR A 129 9.63 -6.56 -1.07
CA THR A 129 8.75 -7.19 -0.09
C THR A 129 8.88 -6.44 1.22
N MET A 130 7.77 -6.07 1.85
CA MET A 130 7.79 -5.60 3.24
C MET A 130 7.84 -6.82 4.14
N THR A 131 8.62 -6.76 5.20
CA THR A 131 8.68 -7.83 6.20
C THR A 131 8.46 -7.25 7.57
N ILE A 132 7.56 -7.85 8.33
CA ILE A 132 7.36 -7.54 9.75
C ILE A 132 8.06 -8.64 10.53
N ASP A 133 9.04 -8.25 11.32
CA ASP A 133 9.69 -9.16 12.26
C ASP A 133 8.71 -9.52 13.39
N HIS A 134 8.46 -10.81 13.62
CA HIS A 134 7.43 -11.23 14.59
C HIS A 134 7.83 -10.98 16.04
N THR A 135 9.14 -11.00 16.35
CA THR A 135 9.64 -10.84 17.72
C THR A 135 9.68 -9.37 18.14
N THR A 136 9.98 -8.46 17.21
CA THR A 136 10.17 -7.03 17.47
C THR A 136 9.08 -6.14 16.89
N GLY A 137 8.22 -6.69 16.03
CA GLY A 137 7.23 -5.96 15.24
C GLY A 137 7.83 -4.97 14.25
N HIS A 138 9.14 -5.00 14.02
CA HIS A 138 9.81 -4.04 13.16
C HIS A 138 9.41 -4.24 11.69
N VAL A 139 9.10 -3.14 11.00
CA VAL A 139 8.65 -3.15 9.59
C VAL A 139 9.81 -2.74 8.67
N HIS A 140 10.30 -3.72 7.92
CA HIS A 140 11.43 -3.61 6.97
C HIS A 140 11.04 -3.05 5.61
#